data_AF-A0A9W4TT17-F1
#
_entry.id   AF-A0A9W4TT17-F1
#
_cell.length_a   1.000
_cell.length_b   1.000
_cell.length_c   1.000
_cell.angle_alpha   90.00
_cell.angle_beta   90.00
_cell.angle_gamma   90.00
#
_symmetry.space_group_name_H-M   'P 1'
#
loop_
_entity.id
_entity.type
_entity.pdbx_description
1 polymer ?
#
loop_
_entity_poly.entity_id
_entity_poly.type
_entity_poly.pdbx_seq_one_letter_code
_entity_poly.pdbx_strand_id
1 'polypeptide(L)'
;MNWRYIYLFSILLRIYFCLSNSYIHPDEHFQSLEVLSNYILGYDTNIPWEYKYPPSRSLTMLYLIYGPILNFGKFWGLDPLQIWYICRIYLCLVSWVVCDFLLYWLLPIKHERVKAIFFNSTSYVTLVYQSHLFSNSIETILLLGGIYLIDEIRQEPKKKWKCILLGFVISIGVFNRITFPAFLILPGYFIIKQVFYIFFGFIVPTGLFILSDTLLYKKDWVVAPLRNLIYNTNVENLSNHGLHPYYNHLLVNLPQLIGPGIIFLFSKRYIKTTPMLSIISGILFLSFIPHQELRFLIPLVPLMCACFDIKEKFINLWYLFNLTMAVIMGIFHQGGVIPAINFLRGKDCVQVWWNTYTPPTWLLGSKSNEDIIDLMGTNNPDFSSITSNKPIYLITPIASYQKLNKTFPCIWNYTYHIDFDHLSTVLGLGIYEII
;
A
#
# COMPACT_ATOMS: atom_id res chain seq x y z
N MET A 1 22.46 12.52 -19.82
CA MET A 1 22.82 11.84 -18.55
C MET A 1 22.77 10.33 -18.80
N ASN A 2 23.81 9.57 -18.43
CA ASN A 2 23.84 8.11 -18.66
C ASN A 2 22.80 7.42 -17.75
N TRP A 3 21.94 6.56 -18.31
CA TRP A 3 20.87 5.87 -17.59
C TRP A 3 21.37 5.09 -16.38
N ARG A 4 22.62 4.60 -16.41
CA ARG A 4 23.25 3.88 -15.29
C ARG A 4 23.40 4.77 -14.05
N TYR A 5 23.79 6.03 -14.23
CA TYR A 5 23.91 6.96 -13.10
C TYR A 5 22.54 7.28 -12.51
N ILE A 6 21.52 7.43 -13.35
CA ILE A 6 20.16 7.68 -12.88
C ILE A 6 19.62 6.47 -12.11
N TYR A 7 19.88 5.26 -12.62
CA TYR A 7 19.53 4.03 -11.92
C TYR A 7 20.23 3.93 -10.55
N LEU A 8 21.54 4.14 -10.48
CA LEU A 8 22.27 4.14 -9.22
C LEU A 8 21.77 5.21 -8.24
N PHE A 9 21.48 6.42 -8.75
CA PHE A 9 20.91 7.49 -7.93
C PHE A 9 19.51 7.14 -7.42
N SER A 10 18.70 6.44 -8.22
CA SER A 10 17.37 5.97 -7.80
C SER A 10 17.46 5.00 -6.61
N ILE A 11 18.52 4.21 -6.49
CA ILE A 11 18.73 3.30 -5.34
C ILE A 11 18.92 4.12 -4.06
N LEU A 12 19.72 5.19 -4.11
CA LEU A 12 19.90 6.09 -2.97
C LEU A 12 18.57 6.75 -2.58
N LEU A 13 17.78 7.21 -3.55
CA LEU A 13 16.46 7.77 -3.30
C LEU A 13 15.50 6.75 -2.69
N ARG A 14 15.50 5.49 -3.16
CA ARG A 14 14.66 4.41 -2.58
C ARG A 14 14.96 4.21 -1.11
N ILE A 15 16.23 4.12 -0.74
CA ILE A 15 16.63 3.94 0.66
C ILE A 15 16.24 5.17 1.47
N TYR A 16 16.45 6.37 0.94
CA TYR A 16 16.06 7.62 1.61
C TYR A 16 14.56 7.70 1.88
N PHE A 17 13.70 7.49 0.86
CA PHE A 17 12.24 7.52 1.03
C PHE A 17 11.69 6.29 1.77
N CYS A 18 12.40 5.17 1.79
CA CYS A 18 12.05 4.03 2.61
C CYS A 18 12.23 4.31 4.11
N LEU A 19 13.18 5.18 4.46
CA LEU A 19 13.52 5.54 5.84
C LEU A 19 12.88 6.86 6.30
N SER A 20 12.13 7.56 5.44
CA SER A 20 11.45 8.80 5.78
C SER A 20 10.16 8.54 6.57
N ASN A 21 9.72 9.51 7.37
CA ASN A 21 8.59 9.34 8.30
C ASN A 21 7.19 9.48 7.67
N SER A 22 7.07 9.50 6.34
CA SER A 22 5.78 9.68 5.68
C SER A 22 4.77 8.61 6.08
N TYR A 23 3.50 9.00 6.14
CA TYR A 23 2.39 8.09 6.43
C TYR A 23 1.33 8.26 5.34
N ILE A 24 1.35 7.36 4.36
CA ILE A 24 0.62 7.61 3.11
C ILE A 24 -0.86 7.29 3.22
N HIS A 25 -1.21 6.27 3.98
CA HIS A 25 -2.59 5.83 4.12
C HIS A 25 -2.72 4.92 5.35
N PRO A 26 -3.82 4.99 6.12
CA PRO A 26 -3.98 4.22 7.35
C PRO A 26 -3.80 2.71 7.24
N ASP A 27 -4.33 2.12 6.17
CA ASP A 27 -4.16 0.70 5.85
C ASP A 27 -2.72 0.22 5.71
N GLU A 28 -1.72 1.11 5.57
CA GLU A 28 -0.33 0.72 5.70
C GLU A 28 -0.09 -0.01 7.03
N HIS A 29 -0.71 0.45 8.13
CA HIS A 29 -0.56 -0.16 9.44
C HIS A 29 -1.76 -1.03 9.79
N PHE A 30 -2.98 -0.53 9.58
CA PHE A 30 -4.20 -1.18 10.05
C PHE A 30 -4.42 -2.54 9.38
N GLN A 31 -4.19 -2.64 8.07
CA GLN A 31 -4.31 -3.92 7.37
C GLN A 31 -3.03 -4.78 7.42
N SER A 32 -2.03 -4.43 8.25
CA SER A 32 -0.76 -5.16 8.33
C SER A 32 -0.27 -5.39 9.77
N LEU A 33 0.59 -4.51 10.29
CA LEU A 33 1.32 -4.66 11.54
C LEU A 33 0.45 -4.38 12.76
N GLU A 34 -0.58 -3.54 12.66
CA GLU A 34 -1.56 -3.32 13.75
C GLU A 34 -2.14 -4.67 14.20
N VAL A 35 -2.59 -5.48 13.23
CA VAL A 35 -3.15 -6.80 13.50
C VAL A 35 -2.08 -7.76 14.03
N LEU A 36 -0.97 -7.94 13.32
CA LEU A 36 0.02 -8.96 13.68
C LEU A 36 0.77 -8.66 14.97
N SER A 37 0.99 -7.40 15.31
CA SER A 37 1.65 -7.02 16.56
C SER A 37 0.83 -7.45 17.78
N ASN A 38 -0.50 -7.40 17.71
CA ASN A 38 -1.37 -7.97 18.73
C ASN A 38 -1.14 -9.48 18.89
N TYR A 39 -1.16 -10.23 17.79
CA TYR A 39 -1.02 -11.69 17.84
C TYR A 39 0.39 -12.15 18.26
N ILE A 40 1.44 -11.47 17.79
CA ILE A 40 2.84 -11.92 17.98
C ILE A 40 3.50 -11.24 19.17
N LEU A 41 3.41 -9.91 19.26
CA LEU A 41 4.07 -9.09 20.30
C LEU A 41 3.22 -8.94 21.55
N GLY A 42 1.89 -9.15 21.44
CA GLY A 42 0.96 -9.00 22.54
C GLY A 42 0.68 -7.54 22.89
N TYR A 43 0.81 -6.63 21.92
CA TYR A 43 0.44 -5.23 22.10
C TYR A 43 -1.07 -5.05 22.09
N ASP A 44 -1.55 -4.07 22.84
CA ASP A 44 -2.95 -3.66 22.77
C ASP A 44 -3.12 -2.72 21.58
N THR A 45 -3.98 -3.11 20.65
CA THR A 45 -4.14 -2.44 19.35
C THR A 45 -5.59 -2.51 18.92
N ASN A 46 -6.04 -1.52 18.15
CA ASN A 46 -7.39 -1.56 17.62
C ASN A 46 -7.47 -2.45 16.36
N ILE A 47 -7.89 -3.71 16.54
CA ILE A 47 -8.05 -4.65 15.44
C ILE A 47 -9.13 -4.13 14.47
N PRO A 48 -8.82 -3.93 13.18
CA PRO A 48 -9.81 -3.46 12.20
C PRO A 48 -10.94 -4.45 11.95
N TRP A 49 -12.05 -3.93 11.42
CA TRP A 49 -13.25 -4.70 11.17
C TRP A 49 -13.01 -5.89 10.21
N GLU A 50 -12.05 -5.79 9.28
CA GLU A 50 -11.73 -6.85 8.32
C GLU A 50 -11.20 -8.13 8.98
N TYR A 51 -10.65 -8.02 10.18
CA TYR A 51 -10.11 -9.13 10.97
C TYR A 51 -11.04 -9.50 12.14
N LYS A 52 -12.11 -8.73 12.36
CA LYS A 52 -13.19 -9.05 13.31
C LYS A 52 -14.19 -10.02 12.70
N TYR A 53 -14.99 -10.68 13.54
CA TYR A 53 -15.94 -11.68 13.06
C TYR A 53 -17.15 -11.05 12.32
N PRO A 54 -17.50 -11.53 11.11
CA PRO A 54 -16.81 -12.55 10.32
C PRO A 54 -15.59 -12.00 9.53
N PRO A 55 -14.37 -12.57 9.68
CA PRO A 55 -13.18 -11.99 9.06
C PRO A 55 -13.22 -12.07 7.53
N SER A 56 -12.84 -10.97 6.89
CA SER A 56 -12.82 -10.77 5.43
C SER A 56 -11.40 -10.69 4.86
N ARG A 57 -10.36 -10.79 5.69
CA ARG A 57 -8.95 -10.81 5.26
C ARG A 57 -8.21 -12.05 5.77
N SER A 58 -7.22 -12.48 5.01
CA SER A 58 -6.37 -13.63 5.38
C SER A 58 -5.31 -13.21 6.39
N LEU A 59 -5.29 -13.85 7.57
CA LEU A 59 -4.21 -13.69 8.53
C LEU A 59 -2.95 -14.41 8.05
N THR A 60 -3.12 -15.57 7.42
CA THR A 60 -2.04 -16.39 6.88
C THR A 60 -1.18 -15.57 5.93
N MET A 61 -1.79 -14.77 5.04
CA MET A 61 -1.03 -13.89 4.14
C MET A 61 -0.16 -12.88 4.92
N LEU A 62 -0.69 -12.27 5.98
CA LEU A 62 0.09 -11.35 6.80
C LEU A 62 1.24 -12.09 7.49
N TYR A 63 0.98 -13.25 8.09
CA TYR A 63 1.99 -14.07 8.74
C TYR A 63 3.12 -14.45 7.79
N LEU A 64 2.81 -14.80 6.53
CA LEU A 64 3.81 -15.13 5.53
C LEU A 64 4.74 -13.95 5.21
N ILE A 65 4.20 -12.73 5.11
CA ILE A 65 4.98 -11.55 4.74
C ILE A 65 5.76 -10.98 5.92
N TYR A 66 5.08 -10.76 7.05
CA TYR A 66 5.62 -9.98 8.17
C TYR A 66 5.92 -10.82 9.42
N GLY A 67 5.30 -11.98 9.57
CA GLY A 67 5.47 -12.86 10.74
C GLY A 67 6.94 -13.16 11.09
N PRO A 68 7.81 -13.53 10.13
CA PRO A 68 9.23 -13.74 10.40
C PRO A 68 9.93 -12.50 11.00
N ILE A 69 9.60 -11.30 10.51
CA ILE A 69 10.21 -10.04 10.97
C ILE A 69 9.71 -9.69 12.38
N LEU A 70 8.42 -9.83 12.66
CA LEU A 70 7.91 -9.59 14.02
C LEU A 70 8.46 -10.60 15.02
N ASN A 71 8.56 -11.88 14.65
CA ASN A 71 9.15 -12.90 15.53
C ASN A 71 10.63 -12.63 15.80
N PHE A 72 11.38 -12.21 14.79
CA PHE A 72 12.75 -11.75 14.95
C PHE A 72 12.81 -10.54 15.89
N GLY A 73 11.98 -9.52 15.67
CA GLY A 73 11.90 -8.35 16.54
C GLY A 73 11.57 -8.69 17.99
N LYS A 74 10.63 -9.62 18.20
CA LYS A 74 10.29 -10.14 19.53
C LYS A 74 11.47 -10.83 20.20
N PHE A 75 12.17 -11.69 19.47
CA PHE A 75 13.30 -12.47 20.00
C PHE A 75 14.45 -11.56 20.45
N TRP A 76 14.73 -10.49 19.69
CA TRP A 76 15.80 -9.54 20.00
C TRP A 76 15.36 -8.34 20.85
N GLY A 77 14.08 -8.26 21.24
CA GLY A 77 13.54 -7.16 22.02
C GLY A 77 13.59 -5.80 21.31
N LEU A 78 13.38 -5.79 19.99
CA LEU A 78 13.40 -4.57 19.19
C LEU A 78 12.19 -3.68 19.50
N ASP A 79 12.42 -2.37 19.40
CA ASP A 79 11.36 -1.37 19.51
C ASP A 79 10.39 -1.44 18.31
N PRO A 80 9.09 -1.09 18.49
CA PRO A 80 8.13 -1.05 17.39
C PRO A 80 8.60 -0.22 16.19
N LEU A 81 9.25 0.92 16.45
CA LEU A 81 9.80 1.79 15.40
C LEU A 81 10.94 1.10 14.63
N GLN A 82 11.80 0.34 15.32
CA GLN A 82 12.86 -0.44 14.67
C GLN A 82 12.25 -1.54 13.80
N ILE A 83 11.24 -2.26 14.30
CA ILE A 83 10.51 -3.29 13.55
C ILE A 83 9.87 -2.68 12.30
N TRP A 84 9.26 -1.50 12.42
CA TRP A 84 8.66 -0.79 11.28
C TRP A 84 9.70 -0.49 10.19
N TYR A 85 10.85 0.08 10.55
CA TYR A 85 11.91 0.35 9.58
C TYR A 85 12.46 -0.92 8.93
N ILE A 86 12.62 -2.01 9.68
CA ILE A 86 13.05 -3.31 9.12
C ILE A 86 12.01 -3.81 8.10
N CYS A 87 10.71 -3.74 8.41
CA CYS A 87 9.65 -4.13 7.49
C CYS A 87 9.67 -3.28 6.20
N ARG A 88 9.89 -1.96 6.31
CA ARG A 88 9.98 -1.07 5.15
C ARG A 88 11.20 -1.36 4.29
N ILE A 89 12.38 -1.55 4.90
CA ILE A 89 13.60 -1.94 4.18
C ILE A 89 13.39 -3.28 3.48
N TYR A 90 12.81 -4.26 4.17
CA TYR A 90 12.50 -5.57 3.62
C TYR A 90 11.61 -5.45 2.37
N LEU A 91 10.48 -4.73 2.45
CA LEU A 91 9.62 -4.54 1.29
C LEU A 91 10.29 -3.74 0.18
N CYS A 92 11.06 -2.71 0.52
CA CYS A 92 11.82 -1.93 -0.46
C CYS A 92 12.76 -2.82 -1.25
N LEU A 93 13.54 -3.67 -0.57
CA LEU A 93 14.48 -4.61 -1.19
C LEU A 93 13.75 -5.67 -2.02
N VAL A 94 12.72 -6.31 -1.47
CA VAL A 94 11.96 -7.35 -2.17
C VAL A 94 11.26 -6.78 -3.40
N SER A 95 10.56 -5.65 -3.27
CA SER A 95 9.90 -5.00 -4.41
C SER A 95 10.92 -4.54 -5.46
N TRP A 96 12.03 -3.91 -5.06
CA TRP A 96 13.06 -3.47 -6.00
C TRP A 96 13.66 -4.65 -6.78
N VAL A 97 14.21 -5.64 -6.08
CA VAL A 97 14.92 -6.76 -6.69
C VAL A 97 13.99 -7.57 -7.58
N VAL A 98 12.81 -7.92 -7.07
CA VAL A 98 11.89 -8.80 -7.81
C VAL A 98 11.26 -8.05 -9.00
N CYS A 99 10.86 -6.79 -8.84
CA CYS A 99 10.30 -6.02 -9.96
C CYS A 99 11.32 -5.85 -11.10
N ASP A 100 12.57 -5.51 -10.79
CA ASP A 100 13.61 -5.31 -11.81
C ASP A 100 13.93 -6.62 -12.55
N PHE A 101 14.06 -7.75 -11.83
CA PHE A 101 14.26 -9.06 -12.45
C PHE A 101 13.08 -9.48 -13.34
N LEU A 102 11.85 -9.31 -12.86
CA LEU A 102 10.65 -9.67 -13.62
C LEU A 102 10.50 -8.79 -14.86
N LEU A 103 10.73 -7.48 -14.77
CA LEU A 103 10.72 -6.58 -15.94
C LEU A 103 11.83 -6.96 -16.94
N TYR A 104 13.00 -7.34 -16.45
CA TYR A 104 14.10 -7.80 -17.30
C TYR A 104 13.75 -9.07 -18.07
N TRP A 105 13.10 -10.05 -17.44
CA TRP A 105 12.70 -11.31 -18.09
C TRP A 105 11.45 -11.19 -18.95
N LEU A 106 10.48 -10.37 -18.54
CA LEU A 106 9.22 -10.15 -19.27
C LEU A 106 9.45 -9.50 -20.64
N LEU A 107 10.44 -8.60 -20.75
CA LEU A 107 10.66 -7.85 -21.98
C LEU A 107 11.70 -8.54 -22.88
N PRO A 108 11.43 -8.74 -24.17
CA PRO A 108 12.29 -9.55 -25.03
C PRO A 108 13.57 -8.81 -25.47
N ILE A 109 13.53 -7.49 -25.61
CA ILE A 109 14.61 -6.71 -26.24
C ILE A 109 15.28 -5.79 -25.22
N LYS A 110 16.61 -5.67 -25.29
CA LYS A 110 17.44 -4.90 -24.36
C LYS A 110 16.98 -3.45 -24.17
N HIS A 111 16.61 -2.74 -25.23
CA HIS A 111 16.17 -1.34 -25.11
C HIS A 111 14.84 -1.21 -24.38
N GLU A 112 13.89 -2.14 -24.58
CA GLU A 112 12.63 -2.18 -23.83
C GLU A 112 12.89 -2.47 -22.35
N ARG A 113 13.79 -3.41 -22.04
CA ARG A 113 14.20 -3.73 -20.66
C ARG A 113 14.75 -2.50 -19.95
N VAL A 114 15.74 -1.84 -20.57
CA VAL A 114 16.37 -0.64 -19.99
C VAL A 114 15.34 0.45 -19.79
N LYS A 115 14.47 0.68 -20.78
CA LYS A 115 13.39 1.68 -20.69
C LYS A 115 12.45 1.38 -19.52
N ALA A 116 11.92 0.17 -19.42
CA ALA A 116 10.95 -0.20 -18.39
C ALA A 116 11.53 -0.05 -16.99
N ILE A 117 12.75 -0.59 -16.77
CA ILE A 117 13.46 -0.46 -15.49
C ILE A 117 13.75 1.01 -15.19
N PHE A 118 14.19 1.78 -16.19
CA PHE A 118 14.49 3.19 -16.04
C PHE A 118 13.25 4.00 -15.59
N PHE A 119 12.10 3.87 -16.25
CA PHE A 119 10.87 4.59 -15.85
C PHE A 119 10.32 4.06 -14.54
N ASN A 120 10.34 2.74 -14.31
CA ASN A 120 9.90 2.17 -13.05
C ASN A 120 10.77 2.65 -11.87
N SER A 121 12.09 2.69 -12.03
CA SER A 121 13.03 3.13 -10.99
C SER A 121 12.94 4.60 -10.65
N THR A 122 12.42 5.42 -11.56
CA THR A 122 12.26 6.86 -11.38
C THR A 122 10.82 7.26 -11.05
N SER A 123 9.90 6.29 -10.93
CA SER A 123 8.52 6.56 -10.53
C SER A 123 8.42 6.79 -9.02
N TYR A 124 7.71 7.84 -8.59
CA TYR A 124 7.49 8.11 -7.17
C TYR A 124 6.72 6.97 -6.48
N VAL A 125 5.87 6.25 -7.22
CA VAL A 125 5.15 5.07 -6.71
C VAL A 125 6.16 3.99 -6.31
N THR A 126 7.17 3.78 -7.14
CA THR A 126 8.20 2.77 -6.89
C THR A 126 9.24 3.24 -5.86
N LEU A 127 9.55 4.54 -5.82
CA LEU A 127 10.45 5.13 -4.83
C LEU A 127 9.83 5.18 -3.43
N VAL A 128 8.52 5.45 -3.35
CA VAL A 128 7.82 5.70 -2.10
C VAL A 128 6.87 4.54 -1.79
N TYR A 129 5.71 4.44 -2.44
CA TYR A 129 4.61 3.52 -2.10
C TYR A 129 5.04 2.05 -1.96
N GLN A 130 5.93 1.57 -2.83
CA GLN A 130 6.39 0.17 -2.81
C GLN A 130 7.19 -0.19 -1.55
N SER A 131 7.74 0.80 -0.83
CA SER A 131 8.42 0.59 0.46
C SER A 131 7.48 0.65 1.67
N HIS A 132 6.27 1.18 1.47
CA HIS A 132 5.23 1.19 2.49
C HIS A 132 4.52 -0.16 2.55
N LEU A 133 3.99 -0.50 3.72
CA LEU A 133 3.49 -1.83 4.09
C LEU A 133 2.13 -2.22 3.48
N PHE A 134 1.86 -1.76 2.26
CA PHE A 134 0.61 -2.05 1.55
C PHE A 134 0.57 -3.47 1.00
N SER A 135 -0.60 -4.10 1.12
CA SER A 135 -0.91 -5.33 0.37
C SER A 135 -0.81 -5.12 -1.15
N ASN A 136 -1.02 -3.89 -1.64
CA ASN A 136 -0.85 -3.54 -3.06
C ASN A 136 0.62 -3.60 -3.54
N SER A 137 1.60 -3.40 -2.64
CA SER A 137 3.02 -3.57 -2.98
C SER A 137 3.33 -5.04 -3.27
N ILE A 138 2.77 -5.96 -2.47
CA ILE A 138 2.85 -7.41 -2.71
C ILE A 138 2.08 -7.80 -3.98
N GLU A 139 0.90 -7.22 -4.18
CA GLU A 139 0.08 -7.42 -5.39
C GLU A 139 0.84 -7.04 -6.66
N THR A 140 1.69 -6.00 -6.61
CA THR A 140 2.55 -5.57 -7.72
C THR A 140 3.51 -6.68 -8.16
N ILE A 141 4.18 -7.31 -7.20
CA ILE A 141 5.16 -8.37 -7.46
C ILE A 141 4.46 -9.60 -8.02
N LEU A 142 3.34 -10.00 -7.40
CA LEU A 142 2.54 -11.14 -7.84
C LEU A 142 1.98 -10.90 -9.25
N LEU A 143 1.56 -9.67 -9.56
CA LEU A 143 1.04 -9.32 -10.87
C LEU A 143 2.12 -9.41 -11.94
N LEU A 144 3.29 -8.80 -11.70
CA LEU A 144 4.43 -8.91 -12.62
C LEU A 144 4.81 -10.37 -12.87
N GLY A 145 4.87 -11.19 -11.82
CA GLY A 145 5.15 -12.62 -11.92
C GLY A 145 4.08 -13.36 -12.72
N GLY A 146 2.81 -13.05 -12.47
CA GLY A 146 1.68 -13.61 -13.21
C GLY A 146 1.71 -13.26 -14.69
N ILE A 147 1.97 -12.00 -15.05
CA ILE A 147 2.07 -11.56 -16.45
C ILE A 147 3.29 -12.18 -17.14
N TYR A 148 4.43 -12.28 -16.47
CA TYR A 148 5.60 -13.00 -16.97
C TYR A 148 5.27 -14.47 -17.28
N LEU A 149 4.60 -15.17 -16.36
CA LEU A 149 4.18 -16.55 -16.57
C LEU A 149 3.18 -16.69 -17.72
N ILE A 150 2.20 -15.78 -17.84
CA ILE A 150 1.25 -15.78 -18.96
C ILE A 150 1.98 -15.62 -20.29
N ASP A 151 2.96 -14.71 -20.37
CA ASP A 151 3.74 -14.49 -21.59
C ASP A 151 4.58 -15.73 -21.96
N GLU A 152 5.22 -16.34 -20.96
CA GLU A 152 5.99 -17.58 -21.15
C GLU A 152 5.11 -18.77 -21.57
N ILE A 153 3.89 -18.91 -21.03
CA ILE A 153 2.94 -19.96 -21.43
C ILE A 153 2.44 -19.71 -22.85
N ARG A 154 2.21 -18.43 -23.22
CA ARG A 154 1.82 -18.05 -24.57
C ARG A 154 2.87 -18.46 -25.59
N GLN A 155 4.16 -18.31 -25.26
CA GLN A 155 5.28 -18.70 -26.12
C GLN A 155 5.52 -20.22 -26.12
N GLU A 156 5.44 -20.86 -24.95
CA GLU A 156 5.76 -22.28 -24.76
C GLU A 156 4.63 -23.06 -24.05
N PRO A 157 3.47 -23.28 -24.70
CA PRO A 157 2.28 -23.84 -24.05
C PRO A 157 2.45 -25.28 -23.55
N LYS A 158 3.52 -25.98 -23.95
CA LYS A 158 3.82 -27.36 -23.53
C LYS A 158 4.37 -27.44 -22.09
N LYS A 159 4.90 -26.35 -21.52
CA LYS A 159 5.49 -26.34 -20.17
C LYS A 159 4.42 -26.25 -19.08
N LYS A 160 3.74 -27.37 -18.81
CA LYS A 160 2.61 -27.48 -17.86
C LYS A 160 2.93 -26.97 -16.45
N TRP A 161 4.17 -27.11 -15.98
CA TRP A 161 4.56 -26.63 -14.65
C TRP A 161 4.42 -25.10 -14.50
N LYS A 162 4.61 -24.32 -15.58
CA LYS A 162 4.40 -22.86 -15.56
C LYS A 162 2.93 -22.52 -15.36
N CYS A 163 2.01 -23.34 -15.89
CA CYS A 163 0.57 -23.18 -15.67
C CYS A 163 0.20 -23.46 -14.21
N ILE A 164 0.76 -24.53 -13.62
CA ILE A 164 0.58 -24.86 -12.20
C ILE A 164 1.13 -23.72 -11.33
N LEU A 165 2.33 -23.23 -11.62
CA LEU A 165 2.91 -22.09 -10.91
C LEU A 165 2.06 -20.82 -11.03
N LEU A 166 1.48 -20.55 -12.20
CA LEU A 166 0.54 -19.44 -12.37
C LEU A 166 -0.70 -19.60 -11.49
N GLY A 167 -1.27 -20.81 -11.41
CA GLY A 167 -2.36 -21.10 -10.48
C GLY A 167 -2.00 -20.83 -9.03
N PHE A 168 -0.78 -21.17 -8.64
CA PHE A 168 -0.26 -20.89 -7.31
C PHE A 168 -0.14 -19.39 -7.03
N VAL A 169 0.42 -18.62 -7.98
CA VAL A 169 0.50 -17.15 -7.89
C VAL A 169 -0.90 -16.52 -7.81
N ILE A 170 -1.86 -17.01 -8.60
CA ILE A 170 -3.24 -16.51 -8.56
C ILE A 170 -3.89 -16.77 -7.20
N SER A 171 -3.65 -17.93 -6.58
CA SER A 171 -4.14 -18.23 -5.24
C SER A 171 -3.59 -17.23 -4.21
N ILE A 172 -2.27 -17.05 -4.16
CA ILE A 172 -1.64 -16.05 -3.26
C ILE A 172 -2.19 -14.65 -3.53
N GLY A 173 -2.34 -14.26 -4.80
CA GLY A 173 -2.89 -12.97 -5.20
C GLY A 173 -4.30 -12.75 -4.67
N VAL A 174 -5.19 -13.74 -4.81
CA VAL A 174 -6.59 -13.68 -4.32
C VAL A 174 -6.66 -13.57 -2.80
N PHE A 175 -5.81 -14.29 -2.06
CA PHE A 175 -5.76 -14.22 -0.59
C PHE A 175 -5.11 -12.94 -0.07
N ASN A 176 -4.20 -12.34 -0.85
CA ASN A 176 -3.67 -11.01 -0.57
C ASN A 176 -4.73 -9.92 -0.80
N ARG A 177 -5.35 -9.89 -1.99
CA ARG A 177 -6.47 -9.02 -2.33
C ARG A 177 -7.42 -9.71 -3.31
N ILE A 178 -8.71 -9.64 -3.01
CA ILE A 178 -9.74 -10.22 -3.88
C ILE A 178 -9.80 -9.58 -5.28
N THR A 179 -9.29 -8.35 -5.41
CA THR A 179 -9.21 -7.60 -6.66
C THR A 179 -8.19 -8.17 -7.64
N PHE A 180 -7.24 -9.00 -7.19
CA PHE A 180 -6.12 -9.47 -8.01
C PHE A 180 -6.51 -10.10 -9.36
N PRO A 181 -7.55 -10.96 -9.46
CA PRO A 181 -7.95 -11.54 -10.74
C PRO A 181 -8.35 -10.50 -11.80
N ALA A 182 -8.80 -9.31 -11.39
CA ALA A 182 -9.21 -8.25 -12.31
C ALA A 182 -8.09 -7.84 -13.27
N PHE A 183 -6.83 -7.92 -12.84
CA PHE A 183 -5.66 -7.63 -13.69
C PHE A 183 -5.38 -8.71 -14.73
N LEU A 184 -5.91 -9.92 -14.54
CA LEU A 184 -5.59 -11.10 -15.34
C LEU A 184 -6.69 -11.47 -16.34
N ILE A 185 -7.86 -10.84 -16.29
CA ILE A 185 -9.02 -11.21 -17.14
C ILE A 185 -8.67 -11.13 -18.63
N LEU A 186 -8.20 -9.97 -19.12
CA LEU A 186 -7.85 -9.82 -20.54
C LEU A 186 -6.60 -10.62 -20.97
N PRO A 187 -5.43 -10.56 -20.27
CA PRO A 187 -4.28 -11.38 -20.67
C PRO A 187 -4.56 -12.89 -20.51
N GLY A 188 -5.51 -13.27 -19.65
CA GLY A 188 -5.99 -14.64 -19.46
C GLY A 188 -6.56 -15.28 -20.72
N TYR A 189 -6.96 -14.48 -21.72
CA TYR A 189 -7.40 -14.99 -23.02
C TYR A 189 -6.38 -15.94 -23.68
N PHE A 190 -5.08 -15.66 -23.54
CA PHE A 190 -4.03 -16.49 -24.16
C PHE A 190 -3.86 -17.87 -23.54
N ILE A 191 -4.39 -18.07 -22.33
CA ILE A 191 -4.16 -19.28 -21.53
C ILE A 191 -5.43 -20.07 -21.25
N ILE A 192 -6.54 -19.77 -21.95
CA ILE A 192 -7.84 -20.43 -21.78
C ILE A 192 -7.73 -21.95 -21.94
N LYS A 193 -6.89 -22.42 -22.89
CA LYS A 193 -6.71 -23.86 -23.15
C LYS A 193 -5.95 -24.58 -22.03
N GLN A 194 -5.28 -23.84 -21.14
CA GLN A 194 -4.44 -24.34 -20.06
C GLN A 194 -5.10 -24.23 -18.69
N VAL A 195 -6.34 -23.71 -18.61
CA VAL A 195 -7.08 -23.46 -17.35
C VAL A 195 -7.11 -24.67 -16.43
N PHE A 196 -7.21 -25.88 -16.99
CA PHE A 196 -7.16 -27.11 -16.19
C PHE A 196 -5.89 -27.22 -15.33
N TYR A 197 -4.71 -26.97 -15.89
CA TYR A 197 -3.44 -27.03 -15.14
C TYR A 197 -3.29 -25.88 -14.14
N ILE A 198 -3.82 -24.71 -14.49
CA ILE A 198 -3.85 -23.54 -13.60
C ILE A 198 -4.73 -23.85 -12.38
N PHE A 199 -5.88 -24.50 -12.60
CA PHE A 199 -6.78 -24.92 -11.53
C PHE A 199 -6.11 -25.89 -10.55
N PHE A 200 -5.33 -26.87 -11.02
CA PHE A 200 -4.55 -27.73 -10.12
C PHE A 200 -3.54 -26.96 -9.27
N GLY A 201 -2.85 -25.98 -9.87
CA GLY A 201 -1.93 -25.11 -9.15
C GLY A 201 -2.61 -24.21 -8.12
N PHE A 202 -3.89 -23.90 -8.32
CA PHE A 202 -4.68 -23.04 -7.43
C PHE A 202 -5.24 -23.78 -6.22
N ILE A 203 -5.58 -25.07 -6.33
CA ILE A 203 -6.28 -25.83 -5.28
C ILE A 203 -5.45 -25.94 -3.99
N VAL A 204 -4.22 -26.44 -4.09
CA VAL A 204 -3.37 -26.73 -2.92
C VAL A 204 -3.10 -25.48 -2.07
N PRO A 205 -2.58 -24.36 -2.62
CA PRO A 205 -2.36 -23.15 -1.83
C PRO A 205 -3.67 -22.61 -1.26
N THR A 206 -4.77 -22.63 -2.01
CA THR A 206 -6.09 -22.19 -1.52
C THR A 206 -6.54 -23.00 -0.32
N GLY A 207 -6.44 -24.33 -0.39
CA GLY A 207 -6.76 -25.21 0.74
C GLY A 207 -5.89 -24.94 1.97
N LEU A 208 -4.59 -24.70 1.77
CA LEU A 208 -3.66 -24.34 2.84
C LEU A 208 -3.99 -23.00 3.49
N PHE A 209 -4.32 -21.97 2.70
CA PHE A 209 -4.75 -20.68 3.21
C PHE A 209 -6.04 -20.79 4.02
N ILE A 210 -7.06 -21.49 3.50
CA ILE A 210 -8.34 -21.68 4.21
C ILE A 210 -8.13 -22.43 5.52
N LEU A 211 -7.36 -23.52 5.49
CA LEU A 211 -7.06 -24.31 6.69
C LEU A 211 -6.31 -23.46 7.72
N SER A 212 -5.26 -22.77 7.29
CA SER A 212 -4.42 -21.95 8.17
C SER A 212 -5.21 -20.78 8.76
N ASP A 213 -6.01 -20.07 7.96
CA ASP A 213 -6.86 -18.98 8.46
C ASP A 213 -7.91 -19.50 9.44
N THR A 214 -8.54 -20.64 9.16
CA THR A 214 -9.51 -21.27 10.07
C THR A 214 -8.88 -21.58 11.43
N LEU A 215 -7.65 -22.10 11.43
CA LEU A 215 -6.88 -22.36 12.65
C LEU A 215 -6.46 -21.08 13.38
N LEU A 216 -5.94 -20.09 12.64
CA LEU A 216 -5.43 -18.83 13.21
C LEU A 216 -6.55 -18.00 13.85
N TYR A 217 -7.71 -17.91 13.20
CA TYR A 217 -8.86 -17.19 13.76
C TYR A 217 -9.54 -17.94 14.91
N LYS A 218 -9.29 -19.26 15.07
CA LYS A 218 -10.00 -20.12 16.05
C LYS A 218 -11.53 -20.01 15.90
N LYS A 219 -12.00 -19.96 14.65
CA LYS A 219 -13.42 -19.81 14.28
C LYS A 219 -13.81 -20.87 13.25
N ASP A 220 -15.11 -20.96 12.99
CA ASP A 220 -15.64 -21.80 11.91
C ASP A 220 -15.08 -21.39 10.54
N TRP A 221 -15.04 -22.38 9.66
CA TRP A 221 -14.51 -22.36 8.28
C TRP A 221 -14.36 -20.97 7.65
N VAL A 222 -13.11 -20.49 7.56
CA VAL A 222 -12.78 -19.14 7.09
C VAL A 222 -12.32 -19.17 5.64
N VAL A 223 -13.21 -18.75 4.74
CA VAL A 223 -12.86 -18.44 3.34
C VAL A 223 -12.80 -16.92 3.18
N ALA A 224 -11.66 -16.33 3.53
CA ALA A 224 -11.50 -14.88 3.60
C ALA A 224 -11.86 -14.14 2.29
N PRO A 225 -11.40 -14.58 1.10
CA PRO A 225 -11.80 -13.93 -0.16
C PRO A 225 -13.32 -13.96 -0.39
N LEU A 226 -13.99 -15.06 -0.09
CA LEU A 226 -15.44 -15.16 -0.26
C LEU A 226 -16.18 -14.20 0.68
N ARG A 227 -15.76 -14.11 1.95
CA ARG A 227 -16.34 -13.18 2.92
C ARG A 227 -16.10 -11.72 2.53
N ASN A 228 -14.93 -11.42 1.98
CA ASN A 228 -14.60 -10.11 1.43
C ASN A 228 -15.51 -9.75 0.25
N LEU A 229 -15.78 -10.70 -0.64
CA LEU A 229 -16.70 -10.51 -1.76
C LEU A 229 -18.11 -10.18 -1.26
N ILE A 230 -18.63 -11.01 -0.35
CA ILE A 230 -19.97 -10.84 0.22
C ILE A 230 -20.09 -9.47 0.90
N TYR A 231 -19.08 -9.08 1.68
CA TYR A 231 -19.07 -7.77 2.33
C TYR A 231 -19.14 -6.62 1.32
N ASN A 232 -18.32 -6.68 0.26
CA ASN A 232 -18.22 -5.64 -0.76
C ASN A 232 -19.34 -5.68 -1.81
N THR A 233 -20.20 -6.71 -1.83
CA THR A 233 -21.41 -6.69 -2.66
C THR A 233 -22.53 -5.83 -2.09
N ASN A 234 -22.47 -5.50 -0.79
CA ASN A 234 -23.46 -4.62 -0.15
C ASN A 234 -23.07 -3.13 -0.31
N VAL A 235 -23.92 -2.36 -0.98
CA VAL A 235 -23.72 -0.92 -1.22
C VAL A 235 -23.69 -0.11 0.07
N GLU A 236 -24.46 -0.49 1.09
CA GLU A 236 -24.43 0.19 2.39
C GLU A 236 -23.05 0.09 3.04
N ASN A 237 -22.42 -1.08 2.96
CA ASN A 237 -21.05 -1.28 3.45
C ASN A 237 -20.04 -0.43 2.66
N LEU A 238 -20.16 -0.41 1.32
CA LEU A 238 -19.30 0.39 0.45
C LEU A 238 -19.41 1.89 0.74
N SER A 239 -20.60 2.37 1.08
CA SER A 239 -20.84 3.79 1.36
C SER A 239 -20.04 4.31 2.55
N ASN A 240 -19.75 3.44 3.53
CA ASN A 240 -18.90 3.77 4.69
C ASN A 240 -17.44 4.04 4.30
N HIS A 241 -16.99 3.54 3.13
CA HIS A 241 -15.62 3.69 2.63
C HIS A 241 -15.49 4.72 1.51
N GLY A 242 -16.58 5.43 1.20
CA GLY A 242 -16.62 6.42 0.12
C GLY A 242 -16.90 5.82 -1.27
N LEU A 243 -17.86 6.43 -1.96
CA LEU A 243 -18.25 6.07 -3.32
C LEU A 243 -17.62 7.04 -4.33
N HIS A 244 -17.18 6.50 -5.45
CA HIS A 244 -16.53 7.23 -6.53
C HIS A 244 -17.26 7.00 -7.85
N PRO A 245 -17.29 8.00 -8.75
CA PRO A 245 -17.77 7.79 -10.12
C PRO A 245 -16.95 6.73 -10.87
N TYR A 246 -17.58 6.00 -11.79
CA TYR A 246 -16.93 4.92 -12.54
C TYR A 246 -15.70 5.36 -13.37
N TYR A 247 -15.56 6.65 -13.65
CA TYR A 247 -14.41 7.20 -14.39
C TYR A 247 -13.24 7.63 -13.48
N ASN A 248 -13.36 7.50 -12.15
CA ASN A 248 -12.38 8.01 -11.19
C ASN A 248 -10.99 7.36 -11.40
N HIS A 249 -10.94 6.05 -11.61
CA HIS A 249 -9.68 5.36 -11.93
C HIS A 249 -8.99 5.91 -13.18
N LEU A 250 -9.74 6.21 -14.24
CA LEU A 250 -9.18 6.67 -15.51
C LEU A 250 -8.81 8.16 -15.50
N LEU A 251 -9.66 9.02 -14.90
CA LEU A 251 -9.53 10.48 -15.00
C LEU A 251 -8.84 11.13 -13.79
N VAL A 252 -8.73 10.44 -12.66
CA VAL A 252 -8.12 10.98 -11.43
C VAL A 252 -6.95 10.13 -10.99
N ASN A 253 -7.19 8.85 -10.68
CA ASN A 253 -6.16 7.99 -10.10
C ASN A 253 -4.99 7.73 -11.06
N LEU A 254 -5.29 7.45 -12.33
CA LEU A 254 -4.25 7.21 -13.34
C LEU A 254 -3.37 8.45 -13.59
N PRO A 255 -3.92 9.66 -13.82
CA PRO A 255 -3.12 10.88 -13.89
C PRO A 255 -2.29 11.14 -12.63
N GLN A 256 -2.85 10.86 -11.44
CA GLN A 256 -2.11 11.04 -10.21
C GLN A 256 -0.97 10.02 -10.06
N LEU A 257 -1.09 8.80 -10.56
CA LEU A 257 -0.04 7.77 -10.47
C LEU A 257 1.14 8.00 -11.41
N ILE A 258 0.89 8.41 -12.65
CA ILE A 258 1.93 8.47 -13.69
C ILE A 258 2.09 9.86 -14.33
N GLY A 259 1.22 10.82 -14.01
CA GLY A 259 1.30 12.21 -14.46
C GLY A 259 1.50 12.33 -15.97
N PRO A 260 2.58 12.98 -16.44
CA PRO A 260 2.88 13.12 -17.86
C PRO A 260 3.14 11.79 -18.58
N GLY A 261 3.40 10.71 -17.84
CA GLY A 261 3.56 9.35 -18.37
C GLY A 261 2.32 8.83 -19.10
N ILE A 262 1.13 9.39 -18.83
CA ILE A 262 -0.09 9.10 -19.61
C ILE A 262 0.14 9.30 -21.11
N ILE A 263 0.88 10.34 -21.48
CA ILE A 263 1.15 10.70 -22.88
C ILE A 263 1.93 9.58 -23.60
N PHE A 264 2.70 8.78 -22.86
CA PHE A 264 3.49 7.65 -23.35
C PHE A 264 2.66 6.37 -23.51
N LEU A 265 1.48 6.25 -22.88
CA LEU A 265 0.63 5.06 -23.00
C LEU A 265 -0.20 5.03 -24.29
N PHE A 266 -0.44 6.19 -24.91
CA PHE A 266 -1.18 6.28 -26.17
C PHE A 266 -0.29 5.91 -27.36
N SER A 267 -0.05 4.61 -27.53
CA SER A 267 0.65 4.04 -28.68
C SER A 267 0.01 2.74 -29.15
N LYS A 268 -0.03 2.55 -30.48
CA LYS A 268 -0.48 1.29 -31.09
C LYS A 268 0.52 0.14 -30.91
N ARG A 269 1.77 0.45 -30.56
CA ARG A 269 2.87 -0.51 -30.46
C ARG A 269 2.62 -1.61 -29.44
N TYR A 270 2.01 -1.28 -28.30
CA TYR A 270 1.90 -2.18 -27.16
C TYR A 270 0.51 -2.83 -26.99
N ILE A 271 -0.49 -2.47 -27.80
CA ILE A 271 -1.91 -2.88 -27.63
C ILE A 271 -2.10 -4.39 -27.47
N LYS A 272 -1.31 -5.22 -28.17
CA LYS A 272 -1.42 -6.69 -28.16
C LYS A 272 -0.49 -7.39 -27.15
N THR A 273 0.27 -6.63 -26.38
CA THR A 273 1.21 -7.16 -25.38
C THR A 273 0.48 -7.57 -24.12
N THR A 274 0.99 -8.60 -23.43
CA THR A 274 0.43 -9.08 -22.16
C THR A 274 0.42 -8.00 -21.07
N PRO A 275 1.43 -7.09 -20.93
CA PRO A 275 1.36 -5.98 -19.98
C PRO A 275 0.23 -4.99 -20.29
N MET A 276 0.08 -4.58 -21.55
CA MET A 276 -0.96 -3.62 -21.93
C MET A 276 -2.37 -4.17 -21.70
N LEU A 277 -2.60 -5.43 -22.04
CA LEU A 277 -3.88 -6.08 -21.77
C LEU A 277 -4.17 -6.14 -20.27
N SER A 278 -3.16 -6.37 -19.42
CA SER A 278 -3.33 -6.33 -17.98
C SER A 278 -3.65 -4.94 -17.44
N ILE A 279 -3.01 -3.89 -17.97
CA ILE A 279 -3.33 -2.49 -17.64
C ILE A 279 -4.79 -2.17 -17.97
N ILE A 280 -5.22 -2.50 -19.20
CA ILE A 280 -6.60 -2.27 -19.63
C ILE A 280 -7.57 -3.08 -18.75
N SER A 281 -7.22 -4.33 -18.44
CA SER A 281 -8.02 -5.21 -17.57
C SER A 281 -8.20 -4.60 -16.18
N GLY A 282 -7.10 -4.22 -15.52
CA GLY A 282 -7.12 -3.63 -14.19
C GLY A 282 -7.94 -2.34 -14.14
N ILE A 283 -7.68 -1.41 -15.06
CA ILE A 283 -8.42 -0.15 -15.11
C ILE A 283 -9.91 -0.43 -15.36
N LEU A 284 -10.26 -1.22 -16.36
CA LEU A 284 -11.66 -1.46 -16.74
C LEU A 284 -12.44 -2.16 -15.62
N PHE A 285 -11.93 -3.30 -15.12
CA PHE A 285 -12.69 -4.13 -14.20
C PHE A 285 -12.73 -3.57 -12.77
N LEU A 286 -11.68 -2.89 -12.31
CA LEU A 286 -11.72 -2.21 -11.01
C LEU A 286 -12.60 -0.94 -11.07
N SER A 287 -12.75 -0.32 -12.25
CA SER A 287 -13.66 0.82 -12.44
C SER A 287 -15.14 0.47 -12.33
N PHE A 288 -15.53 -0.81 -12.40
CA PHE A 288 -16.92 -1.20 -12.14
C PHE A 288 -17.27 -1.24 -10.65
N ILE A 289 -16.27 -1.27 -9.76
CA ILE A 289 -16.49 -1.24 -8.33
C ILE A 289 -16.62 0.24 -7.91
N PRO A 290 -17.70 0.65 -7.20
CA PRO A 290 -17.90 2.05 -6.81
C PRO A 290 -16.82 2.62 -5.88
N HIS A 291 -16.18 1.78 -5.07
CA HIS A 291 -15.08 2.20 -4.21
C HIS A 291 -13.76 2.15 -4.99
N GLN A 292 -13.20 3.32 -5.34
CA GLN A 292 -12.07 3.46 -6.26
C GLN A 292 -10.94 4.28 -5.66
N GLU A 293 -10.05 3.62 -4.93
CA GLU A 293 -8.88 4.27 -4.37
C GLU A 293 -7.66 4.17 -5.29
N LEU A 294 -6.82 5.21 -5.28
CA LEU A 294 -5.61 5.27 -6.10
C LEU A 294 -4.71 4.05 -5.92
N ARG A 295 -4.58 3.54 -4.69
CA ARG A 295 -3.69 2.41 -4.38
C ARG A 295 -4.06 1.12 -5.09
N PHE A 296 -5.30 0.95 -5.52
CA PHE A 296 -5.72 -0.25 -6.28
C PHE A 296 -5.07 -0.33 -7.66
N LEU A 297 -4.57 0.79 -8.20
CA LEU A 297 -3.87 0.82 -9.49
C LEU A 297 -2.33 0.81 -9.37
N ILE A 298 -1.77 0.89 -8.15
CA ILE A 298 -0.31 0.80 -7.92
C ILE A 298 0.31 -0.43 -8.61
N PRO A 299 -0.28 -1.64 -8.57
CA PRO A 299 0.27 -2.82 -9.23
C PRO A 299 0.52 -2.66 -10.74
N LEU A 300 -0.19 -1.75 -11.40
CA LEU A 300 -0.06 -1.54 -12.84
C LEU A 300 1.14 -0.67 -13.22
N VAL A 301 1.74 0.08 -12.30
CA VAL A 301 2.78 1.09 -12.64
C VAL A 301 3.99 0.47 -13.34
N PRO A 302 4.56 -0.67 -12.90
CA PRO A 302 5.66 -1.30 -13.62
C PRO A 302 5.28 -1.76 -15.04
N LEU A 303 4.04 -2.27 -15.21
CA LEU A 303 3.51 -2.67 -16.52
C LEU A 303 3.30 -1.46 -17.42
N MET A 304 2.83 -0.33 -16.88
CA MET A 304 2.70 0.94 -17.61
C MET A 304 4.07 1.41 -18.10
N CYS A 305 5.08 1.39 -17.24
CA CYS A 305 6.46 1.74 -17.60
C CYS A 305 7.01 0.84 -18.74
N ALA A 306 6.66 -0.45 -18.75
CA ALA A 306 6.99 -1.37 -19.83
C ALA A 306 6.34 -0.97 -21.16
N CYS A 307 5.13 -0.43 -21.11
CA CYS A 307 4.33 -0.01 -22.27
C CYS A 307 4.54 1.45 -22.72
N PHE A 308 5.45 2.21 -22.11
CA PHE A 308 5.70 3.60 -22.51
C PHE A 308 6.34 3.70 -23.89
N ASP A 309 5.72 4.47 -24.78
CA ASP A 309 6.29 4.91 -26.06
C ASP A 309 6.89 6.32 -25.89
N ILE A 310 8.22 6.40 -25.91
CA ILE A 310 8.94 7.58 -25.44
C ILE A 310 8.74 8.75 -26.40
N LYS A 311 8.34 9.90 -25.85
CA LYS A 311 8.34 11.19 -26.55
C LYS A 311 9.30 12.12 -25.83
N GLU A 312 10.49 12.34 -26.39
CA GLU A 312 11.65 12.98 -25.72
C GLU A 312 11.31 14.31 -25.03
N LYS A 313 10.42 15.12 -25.63
CA LYS A 313 9.98 16.42 -25.12
C LYS A 313 9.38 16.37 -23.71
N PHE A 314 8.83 15.23 -23.28
CA PHE A 314 8.12 15.09 -22.00
C PHE A 314 8.93 14.36 -20.91
N ILE A 315 10.16 13.93 -21.19
CA ILE A 315 11.00 13.21 -20.22
C ILE A 315 11.34 14.10 -19.01
N ASN A 316 11.66 15.37 -19.25
CA ASN A 316 11.95 16.31 -18.16
C ASN A 316 10.72 16.53 -17.26
N LEU A 317 9.52 16.55 -17.85
CA LEU A 317 8.28 16.66 -17.09
C LEU A 317 8.03 15.41 -16.25
N TRP A 318 8.35 14.22 -16.76
CA TRP A 318 8.30 12.97 -15.99
C TRP A 318 9.18 13.03 -14.74
N TYR A 319 10.43 13.50 -14.86
CA TYR A 319 11.30 13.64 -13.69
C TYR A 319 10.79 14.68 -12.70
N LEU A 320 10.39 15.85 -13.18
CA LEU A 320 9.89 16.92 -12.32
C LEU A 320 8.65 16.46 -11.54
N PHE A 321 7.73 15.77 -12.22
CA PHE A 321 6.54 15.20 -11.61
C PHE A 321 6.90 14.18 -10.53
N ASN A 322 7.70 13.17 -10.88
CA ASN A 322 8.01 12.10 -9.93
C ASN A 322 8.90 12.56 -8.77
N LEU A 323 9.82 13.50 -8.97
CA LEU A 323 10.62 14.06 -7.88
C LEU A 323 9.74 14.88 -6.93
N THR A 324 8.88 15.74 -7.47
CA THR A 324 7.92 16.53 -6.67
C THR A 324 7.00 15.61 -5.87
N MET A 325 6.38 14.63 -6.54
CA MET A 325 5.47 13.67 -5.88
C MET A 325 6.21 12.78 -4.87
N ALA A 326 7.45 12.38 -5.13
CA ALA A 326 8.23 11.59 -4.18
C ALA A 326 8.55 12.38 -2.91
N VAL A 327 8.91 13.67 -3.03
CA VAL A 327 9.13 14.55 -1.88
C VAL A 327 7.83 14.77 -1.09
N ILE A 328 6.75 15.10 -1.80
CA ILE A 328 5.45 15.36 -1.17
C ILE A 328 4.92 14.12 -0.46
N MET A 329 4.79 12.99 -1.16
CA MET A 329 4.20 11.76 -0.60
C MET A 329 5.17 11.00 0.30
N GLY A 330 6.48 11.09 0.05
CA GLY A 330 7.50 10.35 0.76
C GLY A 330 8.11 11.10 1.94
N ILE A 331 7.90 12.41 2.11
CA ILE A 331 8.43 13.14 3.27
C ILE A 331 7.33 13.88 4.01
N PHE A 332 6.52 14.66 3.28
CA PHE A 332 5.59 15.60 3.90
C PHE A 332 4.25 14.98 4.25
N HIS A 333 3.70 14.14 3.39
CA HIS A 333 2.35 13.61 3.56
C HIS A 333 2.22 12.86 4.90
N GLN A 334 1.48 13.49 5.82
CA GLN A 334 1.29 13.06 7.21
C GLN A 334 2.61 12.69 7.94
N GLY A 335 3.74 13.26 7.53
CA GLY A 335 5.08 12.86 7.99
C GLY A 335 5.38 13.09 9.48
N GLY A 336 4.56 13.91 10.15
CA GLY A 336 4.64 14.17 11.59
C GLY A 336 4.00 13.11 12.48
N VAL A 337 3.16 12.21 11.94
CA VAL A 337 2.38 11.25 12.76
C VAL A 337 3.31 10.24 13.47
N ILE A 338 4.21 9.59 12.72
CA ILE A 338 5.13 8.59 13.30
C ILE A 338 6.09 9.21 14.34
N PRO A 339 6.71 10.38 14.09
CA PRO A 339 7.53 11.06 15.10
C PRO A 339 6.73 11.48 16.34
N ALA A 340 5.48 11.93 16.17
CA ALA A 340 4.61 12.28 17.30
C ALA A 340 4.31 11.06 18.18
N ILE A 341 3.97 9.92 17.58
CA ILE A 341 3.75 8.66 18.31
C ILE A 341 5.02 8.25 19.06
N ASN A 342 6.19 8.34 18.43
CA ASN A 342 7.45 8.02 19.09
C ASN A 342 7.75 8.96 20.27
N PHE A 343 7.35 10.23 20.20
CA PHE A 343 7.46 11.17 21.33
C PHE A 343 6.48 10.87 22.47
N LEU A 344 5.29 10.37 22.15
CA LEU A 344 4.25 10.01 23.11
C LEU A 344 4.47 8.63 23.73
N ARG A 345 5.31 7.79 23.11
CA ARG A 345 5.61 6.43 23.58
C ARG A 345 6.11 6.43 25.03
N GLY A 346 5.44 5.65 25.87
CA GLY A 346 5.78 5.49 27.29
C GLY A 346 5.31 6.62 28.20
N LYS A 347 4.54 7.60 27.69
CA LYS A 347 3.92 8.66 28.50
C LYS A 347 2.50 8.27 28.85
N ASP A 348 2.18 8.29 30.13
CA ASP A 348 0.80 8.09 30.60
C ASP A 348 -0.02 9.37 30.37
N CYS A 349 -0.74 9.43 29.24
CA CYS A 349 -1.45 10.61 28.77
C CYS A 349 -2.67 10.24 27.92
N VAL A 350 -3.60 11.18 27.79
CA VAL A 350 -4.71 11.08 26.83
C VAL A 350 -4.29 11.75 25.53
N GLN A 351 -4.43 11.04 24.41
CA GLN A 351 -4.01 11.51 23.09
C GLN A 351 -5.24 11.84 22.25
N VAL A 352 -5.41 13.11 21.88
CA VAL A 352 -6.52 13.57 21.04
C VAL A 352 -5.99 13.91 19.65
N TRP A 353 -6.32 13.11 18.65
CA TRP A 353 -5.85 13.27 17.27
C TRP A 353 -6.91 13.99 16.43
N TRP A 354 -6.59 15.16 15.87
CA TRP A 354 -7.56 16.00 15.14
C TRP A 354 -6.99 16.54 13.82
N ASN A 355 -7.75 16.41 12.73
CA ASN A 355 -7.34 16.78 11.36
C ASN A 355 -5.99 16.15 10.95
N THR A 356 -5.79 14.90 11.33
CA THR A 356 -4.65 14.06 10.94
C THR A 356 -5.14 12.65 10.75
N TYR A 357 -4.35 11.79 10.10
CA TYR A 357 -4.66 10.37 10.08
C TYR A 357 -4.70 9.76 11.48
N THR A 358 -5.58 8.78 11.65
CA THR A 358 -5.64 7.95 12.84
C THR A 358 -4.27 7.32 13.11
N PRO A 359 -3.76 7.42 14.35
CA PRO A 359 -2.44 6.93 14.69
C PRO A 359 -2.35 5.39 14.63
N PRO A 360 -1.28 4.80 14.09
CA PRO A 360 -0.97 3.39 14.27
C PRO A 360 -0.60 3.07 15.73
N THR A 361 -1.57 2.57 16.50
CA THR A 361 -1.43 2.41 17.95
C THR A 361 -0.38 1.38 18.34
N TRP A 362 -0.13 0.38 17.50
CA TRP A 362 0.90 -0.62 17.72
C TRP A 362 2.32 -0.05 17.87
N LEU A 363 2.59 1.15 17.35
CA LEU A 363 3.88 1.81 17.48
C LEU A 363 4.14 2.37 18.88
N LEU A 364 3.10 2.54 19.71
CA LEU A 364 3.27 2.84 21.13
C LEU A 364 3.88 1.64 21.87
N GLY A 365 3.69 0.41 21.37
CA GLY A 365 4.20 -0.81 21.98
C GLY A 365 3.60 -1.10 23.35
N SER A 366 2.44 -0.52 23.64
CA SER A 366 1.73 -0.68 24.92
C SER A 366 1.05 -2.05 24.98
N LYS A 367 0.98 -2.61 26.19
CA LYS A 367 0.21 -3.83 26.49
C LYS A 367 -1.09 -3.52 27.24
N SER A 368 -1.31 -2.25 27.54
CA SER A 368 -2.51 -1.72 28.17
C SER A 368 -3.20 -0.77 27.21
N ASN A 369 -4.51 -0.61 27.40
CA ASN A 369 -5.29 0.28 26.56
C ASN A 369 -4.82 1.72 26.77
N GLU A 370 -4.38 2.34 25.68
CA GLU A 370 -3.98 3.74 25.65
C GLU A 370 -5.23 4.61 25.43
N ASP A 371 -5.31 5.73 26.13
CA ASP A 371 -6.46 6.64 26.05
C ASP A 371 -6.35 7.50 24.78
N ILE A 372 -6.69 6.91 23.63
CA ILE A 372 -6.64 7.56 22.32
C ILE A 372 -8.04 7.95 21.88
N ILE A 373 -8.22 9.24 21.59
CA ILE A 373 -9.46 9.82 21.05
C ILE A 373 -9.17 10.28 19.63
N ASP A 374 -9.78 9.62 18.66
CA ASP A 374 -9.69 9.98 17.25
C ASP A 374 -10.83 10.93 16.85
N LEU A 375 -10.47 12.16 16.50
CA LEU A 375 -11.36 13.21 16.04
C LEU A 375 -11.08 13.60 14.58
N MET A 376 -10.38 12.78 13.78
CA MET A 376 -9.98 13.08 12.40
C MET A 376 -11.09 13.73 11.56
N GLY A 377 -12.34 13.24 11.65
CA GLY A 377 -13.49 13.73 10.86
C GLY A 377 -14.33 14.82 11.53
N THR A 378 -13.91 15.37 12.67
CA THR A 378 -14.73 16.31 13.45
C THR A 378 -14.43 17.75 13.07
N ASN A 379 -15.40 18.48 12.51
CA ASN A 379 -15.20 19.87 12.09
C ASN A 379 -14.97 20.84 13.26
N ASN A 380 -15.70 20.66 14.37
CA ASN A 380 -15.63 21.49 15.57
C ASN A 380 -15.52 20.60 16.81
N PRO A 381 -14.30 20.19 17.21
CA PRO A 381 -14.12 19.34 18.37
C PRO A 381 -14.42 20.09 19.67
N ASP A 382 -15.29 19.52 20.51
CA ASP A 382 -15.54 20.04 21.85
C ASP A 382 -14.61 19.38 22.88
N PHE A 383 -13.44 20.00 23.05
CA PHE A 383 -12.44 19.55 24.01
C PHE A 383 -12.89 19.67 25.48
N SER A 384 -13.93 20.44 25.79
CA SER A 384 -14.37 20.62 27.19
C SER A 384 -15.04 19.38 27.77
N SER A 385 -15.55 18.52 26.91
CA SER A 385 -16.14 17.22 27.29
C SER A 385 -15.10 16.17 27.68
N ILE A 386 -13.83 16.37 27.31
CA ILE A 386 -12.74 15.42 27.55
C ILE A 386 -12.15 15.73 28.93
N THR A 387 -12.46 14.88 29.91
CA THR A 387 -11.94 15.00 31.28
C THR A 387 -11.12 13.75 31.62
N SER A 388 -9.95 13.96 32.20
CA SER A 388 -9.05 12.88 32.63
C SER A 388 -8.19 13.33 33.79
N ASN A 389 -7.74 12.38 34.60
CA ASN A 389 -6.76 12.61 35.66
C ASN A 389 -5.32 12.64 35.11
N LYS A 390 -5.14 12.34 33.82
CA LYS A 390 -3.86 12.33 33.10
C LYS A 390 -3.72 13.59 32.24
N PRO A 391 -2.50 14.02 31.90
CA PRO A 391 -2.29 15.11 30.96
C PRO A 391 -2.95 14.79 29.61
N ILE A 392 -3.62 15.79 29.02
CA ILE A 392 -4.34 15.65 27.76
C ILE A 392 -3.58 16.40 26.67
N TYR A 393 -3.15 15.67 25.65
CA TYR A 393 -2.42 16.23 24.52
C TYR A 393 -3.27 16.25 23.26
N LEU A 394 -3.36 17.42 22.63
CA LEU A 394 -3.94 17.63 21.30
C LEU A 394 -2.85 17.49 20.24
N ILE A 395 -3.03 16.55 19.33
CA ILE A 395 -2.17 16.33 18.17
C ILE A 395 -2.92 16.78 16.92
N THR A 396 -2.41 17.84 16.28
CA THR A 396 -3.08 18.44 15.10
C THR A 396 -2.10 19.23 14.24
N PRO A 397 -2.36 19.42 12.92
CA PRO A 397 -1.52 20.26 12.09
C PRO A 397 -1.46 21.67 12.64
N ILE A 398 -0.30 22.33 12.56
CA ILE A 398 -0.11 23.69 13.09
C ILE A 398 -1.13 24.67 12.48
N ALA A 399 -1.47 24.47 11.21
CA ALA A 399 -2.50 25.25 10.54
C ALA A 399 -3.93 25.04 11.06
N SER A 400 -4.27 23.80 11.45
CA SER A 400 -5.55 23.49 12.09
C SER A 400 -5.59 24.08 13.49
N TYR A 401 -4.48 24.01 14.23
CA TYR A 401 -4.33 24.63 15.55
C TYR A 401 -4.55 26.15 15.49
N GLN A 402 -3.96 26.86 14.51
CA GLN A 402 -4.14 28.31 14.37
C GLN A 402 -5.60 28.74 14.13
N LYS A 403 -6.47 27.83 13.69
CA LYS A 403 -7.92 28.08 13.53
C LYS A 403 -8.69 27.89 14.84
N LEU A 404 -8.10 27.22 15.84
CA LEU A 404 -8.67 27.15 17.18
C LEU A 404 -8.44 28.50 17.85
N ASN A 405 -9.52 29.22 18.18
CA ASN A 405 -9.46 30.43 19.00
C ASN A 405 -9.12 30.11 20.48
N LYS A 406 -8.21 29.17 20.74
CA LYS A 406 -7.77 28.71 22.06
C LYS A 406 -6.24 28.75 22.13
N THR A 407 -5.70 29.04 23.30
CA THR A 407 -4.25 29.05 23.54
C THR A 407 -3.88 27.86 24.42
N PHE A 408 -3.14 26.92 23.85
CA PHE A 408 -2.64 25.71 24.48
C PHE A 408 -1.12 25.73 24.29
N PRO A 409 -0.31 25.49 25.34
CA PRO A 409 1.13 25.49 25.20
C PRO A 409 1.57 24.37 24.25
N CYS A 410 2.45 24.71 23.30
CA CYS A 410 3.05 23.73 22.40
C CYS A 410 4.20 23.03 23.13
N ILE A 411 4.10 21.71 23.27
CA ILE A 411 5.09 20.89 23.96
C ILE A 411 6.09 20.30 22.94
N TRP A 412 5.62 20.03 21.74
CA TRP A 412 6.43 19.42 20.69
C TRP A 412 5.88 19.80 19.31
N ASN A 413 6.78 19.92 18.33
CA ASN A 413 6.41 20.15 16.95
C ASN A 413 7.29 19.35 15.98
N TYR A 414 6.79 19.21 14.76
CA TYR A 414 7.52 18.62 13.66
C TYR A 414 7.18 19.35 12.36
N THR A 415 8.21 19.78 11.64
CA THR A 415 8.08 20.69 10.50
C THR A 415 7.57 20.01 9.22
N TYR A 416 7.98 18.76 8.97
CA TYR A 416 7.72 18.08 7.70
C TYR A 416 6.38 17.31 7.73
N HIS A 417 5.28 18.04 7.82
CA HIS A 417 3.94 17.47 7.80
C HIS A 417 3.00 18.30 6.92
N ILE A 418 2.29 17.62 6.02
CA ILE A 418 1.19 18.14 5.20
C ILE A 418 0.00 17.19 5.36
N ASP A 419 -1.16 17.78 5.65
CA ASP A 419 -2.45 17.14 5.50
C ASP A 419 -3.13 17.67 4.22
N PHE A 420 -3.55 16.76 3.34
CA PHE A 420 -4.21 17.12 2.09
C PHE A 420 -5.69 17.44 2.26
N ASP A 421 -6.33 16.92 3.32
CA ASP A 421 -7.74 17.19 3.58
C ASP A 421 -7.93 18.64 4.05
N HIS A 422 -6.90 19.20 4.71
CA HIS A 422 -6.90 20.55 5.26
C HIS A 422 -5.68 21.38 4.80
N LEU A 423 -5.50 21.50 3.48
CA LEU A 423 -4.38 22.25 2.89
C LEU A 423 -4.24 23.67 3.45
N SER A 424 -3.01 24.05 3.75
CA SER A 424 -2.65 25.39 4.20
C SER A 424 -1.23 25.76 3.79
N THR A 425 -0.87 27.04 3.95
CA THR A 425 0.49 27.52 3.74
C THR A 425 1.43 27.20 4.91
N VAL A 426 0.89 26.85 6.08
CA VAL A 426 1.66 26.56 7.29
C VAL A 426 1.85 25.05 7.40
N LEU A 427 3.12 24.64 7.39
CA LEU A 427 3.51 23.24 7.50
C LEU A 427 3.73 22.83 8.94
N GLY A 428 3.53 21.54 9.20
CA GLY A 428 3.95 20.91 10.44
C GLY A 428 2.81 20.36 11.29
N LEU A 429 3.19 19.50 12.22
CA LEU A 429 2.33 18.88 13.22
C LEU A 429 2.77 19.36 14.60
N GLY A 430 1.81 19.72 15.44
CA GLY A 430 2.07 20.12 16.83
C GLY A 430 1.39 19.20 17.83
N ILE A 431 1.99 19.09 19.01
CA ILE A 431 1.41 18.51 20.21
C ILE A 431 1.24 19.64 21.23
N TYR A 432 0.01 19.84 21.68
CA TYR A 432 -0.38 20.93 22.58
C TYR A 432 -1.03 20.40 23.84
N GLU A 433 -0.71 20.96 25.01
CA GLU A 433 -1.33 20.58 26.29
C GLU A 433 -2.68 21.30 26.45
N ILE A 434 -3.77 20.57 26.65
CA ILE A 434 -5.09 21.20 26.85
C ILE A 434 -5.26 21.64 28.31
N ILE A 435 -4.87 20.78 29.27
CA ILE A 435 -5.02 20.98 30.73
C ILE A 435 -3.83 20.34 31.44
#